data_AF-A0A5S9M2E2-F1
#
_entry.id   AF-A0A5S9M2E2-F1
#
_cell.length_a   1.000
_cell.length_b   1.000
_cell.length_c   1.000
_cell.angle_alpha   90.00
_cell.angle_beta   90.00
_cell.angle_gamma   90.00
#
_symmetry.space_group_name_H-M   'P 1'
#
loop_
_entity.id
_entity.type
_entity.pdbx_description
1 polymer ?
#
loop_
_entity_poly.entity_id
_entity_poly.type
_entity_poly.pdbx_seq_one_letter_code
_entity_poly.pdbx_strand_id
1 'polypeptide(L)'
;MMPLQKACPNGVDVYFDNVGGEISDAVMNHLNRFARIPVCGAISSYNISASEDIGPRVQTKLIKTSALMQGFIVANYSDRFEEAAKDLAQWVKEDKLTYKETIIEGFDNIPDAFLGLFKGENVGKQLVKIS
;
A
#
# COMPACT_ATOMS: atom_id res chain seq x y z
N MET A 1 -7.88 18.17 6.09
CA MET A 1 -6.71 18.10 7.01
C MET A 1 -6.98 17.50 8.41
N MET A 2 -8.21 17.44 8.94
CA MET A 2 -8.47 16.89 10.29
C MET A 2 -8.43 15.34 10.50
N PRO A 3 -8.57 14.46 9.50
CA PRO A 3 -8.71 13.02 9.79
C PRO A 3 -7.47 12.36 10.42
N LEU A 4 -6.28 12.68 9.92
CA LEU A 4 -5.06 11.98 10.34
C LEU A 4 -4.63 12.36 11.77
N GLN A 5 -4.76 13.62 12.18
CA GLN A 5 -4.48 14.03 13.57
C GLN A 5 -5.44 13.38 14.58
N LYS A 6 -6.69 13.12 14.17
CA LYS A 6 -7.66 12.42 15.03
C LYS A 6 -7.32 10.94 15.14
N ALA A 7 -6.92 10.30 14.03
CA ALA A 7 -6.57 8.88 14.01
C ALA A 7 -5.20 8.58 14.64
N CYS A 8 -4.24 9.50 14.46
CA CYS A 8 -2.86 9.38 14.89
C CYS A 8 -2.43 10.65 15.66
N PRO A 9 -2.99 10.92 16.85
CA PRO A 9 -2.72 12.15 17.61
C PRO A 9 -1.25 12.28 18.02
N ASN A 10 -0.53 11.16 18.11
CA ASN A 10 0.88 11.09 18.49
C ASN A 10 1.83 10.96 17.29
N GLY A 11 1.35 11.26 16.07
CA GLY A 11 2.12 11.10 14.84
C GLY A 11 2.24 9.67 14.34
N VAL A 12 3.14 9.44 13.39
CA VAL A 12 3.28 8.19 12.62
C VAL A 12 4.72 7.67 12.68
N ASP A 13 4.91 6.48 13.24
CA ASP A 13 6.22 5.80 13.30
C ASP A 13 6.50 4.91 12.09
N VAL A 14 5.44 4.34 11.49
CA VAL A 14 5.53 3.51 10.28
C VAL A 14 4.39 3.85 9.36
N TYR A 15 4.71 4.15 8.10
CA TYR A 15 3.75 4.35 7.03
C TYR A 15 4.05 3.39 5.89
N PHE A 16 3.24 2.34 5.74
CA PHE A 16 3.36 1.41 4.62
C PHE A 16 2.62 2.00 3.41
N ASP A 17 3.37 2.54 2.45
CA ASP A 17 2.81 3.30 1.35
C ASP A 17 2.51 2.41 0.14
N ASN A 18 1.22 2.27 -0.18
CA ASN A 18 0.73 1.63 -1.41
C ASN A 18 0.13 2.65 -2.39
N VAL A 19 -0.06 3.90 -1.95
CA VAL A 19 -0.98 4.84 -2.60
C VAL A 19 -0.25 5.95 -3.30
N GLY A 20 0.70 6.62 -2.65
CA GLY A 20 1.30 7.84 -3.20
C GLY A 20 0.39 9.08 -3.08
N GLY A 21 0.75 10.12 -3.82
CA GLY A 21 -0.04 11.34 -4.00
C GLY A 21 -0.41 12.08 -2.71
N GLU A 22 -1.61 12.67 -2.70
CA GLU A 22 -2.08 13.52 -1.60
C GLU A 22 -2.14 12.78 -0.23
N ILE A 23 -2.30 11.46 -0.24
CA ILE A 23 -2.29 10.65 0.98
C ILE A 23 -0.89 10.65 1.59
N SER A 24 0.13 10.35 0.78
CA SER A 24 1.52 10.40 1.23
C SER A 24 1.89 11.82 1.68
N ASP A 25 1.47 12.85 0.94
CA ASP A 25 1.71 14.25 1.32
C ASP A 25 1.13 14.60 2.69
N ALA A 26 -0.07 14.12 3.00
CA ALA A 26 -0.69 14.31 4.30
C ALA A 26 0.09 13.59 5.41
N VAL A 27 0.52 12.34 5.19
CA VAL A 27 1.26 11.54 6.17
C VAL A 27 2.66 12.11 6.44
N MET A 28 3.35 12.62 5.42
CA MET A 28 4.67 13.24 5.56
C MET A 28 4.71 14.40 6.55
N ASN A 29 3.56 15.05 6.80
CA ASN A 29 3.42 16.12 7.78
C ASN A 29 3.27 15.65 9.23
N HIS A 30 3.08 14.34 9.46
CA HIS A 30 2.75 13.74 10.75
C HIS A 30 3.78 12.70 11.21
N LEU A 31 4.91 12.60 10.53
CA LEU A 31 5.96 11.64 10.86
C LEU A 31 6.59 11.94 12.23
N ASN A 32 6.78 10.89 13.01
CA ASN A 32 7.61 10.92 14.21
C ASN A 32 9.09 10.90 13.86
N ARG A 33 9.92 11.24 14.84
CA ARG A 33 11.38 11.13 14.70
C ARG A 33 11.74 9.64 14.49
N PHE A 34 12.58 9.37 13.49
CA PHE A 34 13.00 8.04 13.04
C PHE A 34 11.87 7.17 12.46
N ALA A 35 10.82 7.80 11.92
CA ALA A 35 9.77 7.08 11.20
C ALA A 35 10.31 6.27 10.01
N ARG A 36 9.60 5.21 9.63
CA ARG A 36 9.95 4.33 8.50
C ARG A 36 8.81 4.29 7.49
N ILE A 37 9.16 4.42 6.22
CA ILE A 37 8.21 4.49 5.11
C ILE A 37 8.61 3.45 4.06
N PRO A 38 8.17 2.19 4.19
CA PRO A 38 8.26 1.22 3.11
C PRO A 38 7.37 1.68 1.95
N VAL A 39 7.98 1.99 0.81
CA VAL A 39 7.28 2.40 -0.41
C VAL A 39 7.03 1.14 -1.24
N CYS A 40 5.83 0.59 -1.08
CA CYS A 40 5.39 -0.62 -1.77
C CYS A 40 4.79 -0.31 -3.14
N GLY A 41 4.13 0.84 -3.28
CA GLY A 41 3.50 1.26 -4.53
C GLY A 41 3.00 2.69 -4.48
N ALA A 42 2.54 3.18 -5.62
CA ALA A 42 2.00 4.52 -5.80
C ALA A 42 0.79 4.49 -6.74
N ILE A 43 -0.25 3.72 -6.39
CA ILE A 43 -1.38 3.46 -7.29
C ILE A 43 -2.10 4.74 -7.77
N SER A 44 -2.03 5.84 -7.01
CA SER A 44 -2.57 7.14 -7.45
C SER A 44 -1.92 7.66 -8.73
N SER A 45 -0.66 7.26 -8.98
CA SER A 45 0.14 7.79 -10.08
C SER A 45 0.13 6.89 -11.33
N TYR A 46 -0.35 5.64 -11.25
CA TYR A 46 -0.18 4.65 -12.32
C TYR A 46 -0.88 5.01 -13.63
N ASN A 47 -1.98 5.76 -13.57
CA ASN A 47 -2.82 6.10 -14.73
C ASN A 47 -2.79 7.60 -15.09
N ILE A 48 -1.85 8.37 -14.53
CA ILE A 48 -1.68 9.81 -14.81
C ILE A 48 -0.27 10.07 -15.35
N SER A 49 -0.08 11.20 -16.02
CA SER A 49 1.25 11.59 -16.52
C SER A 49 2.15 12.09 -15.39
N ALA A 50 3.47 12.03 -15.59
CA ALA A 50 4.44 12.60 -14.65
C ALA A 50 4.28 14.13 -14.46
N SER A 51 3.68 14.83 -15.42
CA SER A 51 3.33 16.25 -15.28
C SER A 51 2.12 16.49 -14.37
N GLU A 52 1.26 15.48 -14.20
CA GLU A 52 0.10 15.51 -13.31
C GLU A 52 0.46 15.02 -11.90
N ASP A 53 1.43 14.09 -11.78
CA ASP A 53 1.95 13.60 -10.49
C ASP A 53 2.91 14.61 -9.84
N ILE A 54 2.33 15.70 -9.31
CA ILE A 54 3.06 16.78 -8.63
C ILE A 54 2.71 16.83 -7.15
N GLY A 55 3.73 17.01 -6.32
CA GLY A 55 3.58 17.07 -4.86
C GLY A 55 4.68 17.88 -4.17
N PRO A 56 4.49 18.19 -2.87
CA PRO A 56 5.50 18.81 -2.04
C PRO A 56 6.80 18.01 -2.00
N ARG A 57 7.91 18.73 -1.89
CA ARG A 57 9.24 18.13 -1.76
C ARG A 57 9.42 17.50 -0.38
N VAL A 58 9.71 16.21 -0.34
CA VAL A 58 9.80 15.40 0.90
C VAL A 58 11.05 15.65 1.74
N GLN A 59 12.11 16.22 1.14
CA GLN A 59 13.45 16.31 1.73
C GLN A 59 13.45 16.99 3.10
N THR A 60 12.76 18.12 3.23
CA THR A 60 12.73 18.87 4.50
C THR A 60 12.01 18.10 5.61
N LYS A 61 11.02 17.26 5.26
CA LYS A 61 10.30 16.42 6.22
C LYS A 61 11.20 15.29 6.70
N LEU A 62 11.83 14.58 5.76
CA LEU A 62 12.77 13.49 6.07
C LEU A 62 13.95 13.98 6.93
N ILE A 63 14.53 15.14 6.61
CA ILE A 63 15.63 15.73 7.40
C ILE A 63 15.16 16.04 8.84
N LYS A 64 14.01 16.73 8.99
CA LYS A 64 13.50 17.12 10.31
C LYS A 64 13.19 15.93 11.19
N THR A 65 12.69 14.85 10.62
CA THR A 65 12.30 13.65 11.38
C THR A 65 13.38 12.60 11.40
N SER A 66 14.46 12.71 10.63
CA SER A 66 15.44 11.62 10.46
C SER A 66 14.76 10.31 10.01
N ALA A 67 13.71 10.41 9.19
CA ALA A 67 12.93 9.26 8.74
C ALA A 67 13.62 8.52 7.58
N LEU A 68 13.38 7.20 7.51
CA LEU A 68 13.80 6.34 6.41
C LEU A 68 12.64 6.15 5.44
N MET A 69 12.83 6.53 4.17
CA MET A 69 11.89 6.23 3.08
C MET A 69 12.57 5.31 2.09
N GLN A 70 12.03 4.12 1.89
CA GLN A 70 12.69 3.07 1.12
C GLN A 70 11.71 2.30 0.25
N GLY A 71 11.95 2.34 -1.06
CA GLY A 71 11.27 1.48 -2.02
C GLY A 71 11.74 0.04 -1.93
N PHE A 72 10.84 -0.89 -2.24
CA PHE A 72 11.17 -2.30 -2.40
C PHE A 72 10.29 -2.94 -3.46
N ILE A 73 10.77 -4.05 -4.03
CA ILE A 73 9.96 -4.96 -4.83
C ILE A 73 10.00 -6.33 -4.17
N VAL A 74 8.91 -7.09 -4.26
CA VAL A 74 8.80 -8.41 -3.60
C VAL A 74 9.93 -9.36 -4.02
N ALA A 75 10.40 -9.25 -5.28
CA ALA A 75 11.51 -10.05 -5.82
C ALA A 75 12.85 -9.84 -5.09
N ASN A 76 13.07 -8.69 -4.43
CA ASN A 76 14.27 -8.43 -3.62
C ASN A 76 14.40 -9.38 -2.43
N TYR A 77 13.33 -10.09 -2.05
CA TYR A 77 13.25 -11.00 -0.92
C TYR A 77 12.82 -12.42 -1.35
N SER A 78 13.11 -12.78 -2.59
CA SER A 78 12.72 -14.07 -3.18
C SER A 78 13.28 -15.28 -2.43
N ASP A 79 14.45 -15.14 -1.81
CA ASP A 79 15.08 -16.12 -0.92
C ASP A 79 14.26 -16.42 0.34
N ARG A 80 13.34 -15.52 0.72
CA ARG A 80 12.48 -15.66 1.91
C ARG A 80 11.04 -16.04 1.60
N PHE A 81 10.71 -16.35 0.34
CA PHE A 81 9.32 -16.66 -0.04
C PHE A 81 8.81 -17.93 0.65
N GLU A 82 9.63 -18.97 0.75
CA GLU A 82 9.22 -20.22 1.38
C GLU A 82 8.94 -20.03 2.88
N GLU A 83 9.77 -19.26 3.57
CA GLU A 83 9.59 -18.86 4.96
C GLU A 83 8.24 -18.14 5.13
N ALA A 84 8.04 -17.06 4.36
CA ALA A 84 6.81 -16.26 4.44
C ALA A 84 5.56 -17.08 4.11
N ALA A 85 5.60 -17.95 3.09
CA ALA A 85 4.47 -18.78 2.70
C ALA A 85 4.05 -19.76 3.81
N LYS A 86 5.03 -20.37 4.50
CA LYS A 86 4.77 -21.28 5.63
C LYS A 86 4.11 -20.54 6.78
N ASP A 87 4.66 -19.39 7.18
CA ASP A 87 4.16 -18.60 8.31
C ASP A 87 2.77 -18.05 8.04
N LEU A 88 2.54 -17.47 6.85
CA LEU A 88 1.22 -16.94 6.48
C LEU A 88 0.17 -18.05 6.41
N ALA A 89 0.50 -19.21 5.84
CA ALA A 89 -0.41 -20.35 5.79
C ALA A 89 -0.74 -20.88 7.19
N GLN A 90 0.24 -20.88 8.10
CA GLN A 90 0.01 -21.23 9.50
C GLN A 90 -0.92 -20.22 10.17
N TRP A 91 -0.70 -18.92 10.01
CA TRP A 91 -1.57 -17.90 10.62
C TRP A 91 -3.00 -17.92 10.08
N VAL A 92 -3.19 -18.26 8.81
CA VAL A 92 -4.54 -18.49 8.25
C VAL A 92 -5.20 -19.70 8.92
N LYS A 93 -4.48 -20.82 9.06
CA LYS A 93 -5.01 -22.03 9.73
C LYS A 93 -5.32 -21.82 11.21
N GLU A 94 -4.59 -20.93 11.87
CA GLU A 94 -4.75 -20.60 13.29
C GLU A 94 -5.74 -19.43 13.53
N ASP A 95 -6.44 -18.96 12.50
CA ASP A 95 -7.33 -17.79 12.55
C ASP A 95 -6.66 -16.50 13.05
N LYS A 96 -5.32 -16.42 12.98
CA LYS A 96 -4.53 -15.22 13.30
C LYS A 96 -4.44 -14.25 12.13
N LEU A 97 -4.72 -14.72 10.92
CA LEU A 97 -4.75 -13.93 9.69
C LEU A 97 -6.05 -14.18 8.93
N THR A 98 -6.91 -13.16 8.88
CA THR A 98 -8.13 -13.17 8.07
C THR A 98 -7.88 -12.53 6.71
N TYR A 99 -8.54 -13.02 5.67
CA TYR A 99 -8.48 -12.45 4.32
C TYR A 99 -9.89 -12.19 3.76
N LYS A 100 -9.97 -11.29 2.78
CA LYS A 100 -11.19 -11.00 2.03
C LYS A 100 -10.88 -11.03 0.55
N GLU A 101 -11.85 -11.44 -0.23
CA GLU A 101 -11.71 -11.57 -1.68
C GLU A 101 -12.94 -10.99 -2.36
N THR A 102 -12.72 -10.40 -3.53
CA THR A 102 -13.75 -10.08 -4.50
C THR A 102 -13.55 -11.01 -5.68
N ILE A 103 -14.47 -11.94 -5.89
CA ILE A 103 -14.37 -12.98 -6.91
C ILE A 103 -15.36 -12.67 -8.04
N ILE A 104 -14.84 -12.54 -9.26
CA ILE A 104 -15.65 -12.41 -10.48
C ILE A 104 -15.53 -13.73 -11.26
N GLU A 105 -16.66 -14.29 -11.71
CA GLU A 105 -16.66 -15.54 -12.48
C GLU A 105 -16.57 -15.26 -13.98
N GLY A 106 -15.84 -16.10 -14.73
CA GLY A 106 -15.74 -16.04 -16.18
C GLY A 106 -14.49 -15.33 -16.68
N PHE A 107 -13.77 -15.99 -17.60
CA PHE A 107 -12.55 -15.45 -18.23
C PHE A 107 -12.81 -14.12 -18.94
N ASP A 108 -13.96 -13.98 -19.58
CA ASP A 108 -14.33 -12.77 -20.33
C ASP A 108 -14.44 -11.52 -19.45
N ASN A 109 -14.58 -11.69 -18.14
CA ASN A 109 -14.70 -10.58 -17.18
C ASN A 109 -13.35 -10.09 -16.64
N ILE A 110 -12.20 -10.63 -17.10
CA ILE A 110 -10.87 -10.16 -16.69
C ILE A 110 -10.67 -8.65 -16.91
N PRO A 111 -11.03 -8.06 -18.08
CA PRO A 111 -10.83 -6.63 -18.31
C PRO A 111 -11.60 -5.77 -17.30
N ASP A 112 -12.87 -6.12 -17.05
CA ASP A 112 -13.71 -5.39 -16.09
C ASP A 112 -13.20 -5.54 -14.66
N ALA A 113 -12.79 -6.75 -14.27
CA ALA A 113 -12.16 -7.01 -12.98
C ALA A 113 -10.89 -6.16 -12.76
N PHE A 114 -10.08 -6.02 -13.82
CA PHE A 114 -8.85 -5.23 -13.77
C PHE A 114 -9.14 -3.73 -13.70
N LEU A 115 -10.10 -3.22 -14.47
CA LEU A 115 -10.49 -1.80 -14.43
C LEU A 115 -11.16 -1.43 -13.10
N GLY A 116 -11.96 -2.33 -12.52
CA GLY A 116 -12.59 -2.14 -11.22
C GLY A 116 -11.59 -1.94 -10.07
N LEU A 117 -10.40 -2.54 -10.16
CA LEU A 117 -9.30 -2.33 -9.21
C LEU A 117 -8.93 -0.85 -9.06
N PHE A 118 -8.86 -0.11 -10.17
CA PHE A 118 -8.48 1.31 -10.17
C PHE A 118 -9.63 2.24 -9.77
N LYS A 119 -10.86 1.72 -9.75
CA LYS A 119 -12.05 2.43 -9.26
C LYS A 119 -12.32 2.19 -7.77
N GLY A 120 -11.56 1.29 -7.13
CA GLY A 120 -11.77 0.90 -5.74
C GLY A 120 -13.04 0.08 -5.53
N GLU A 121 -13.50 -0.64 -6.55
CA GLU A 121 -14.73 -1.44 -6.49
C GLU A 121 -14.54 -2.74 -5.68
N ASN A 122 -13.30 -3.18 -5.49
CA ASN A 122 -12.97 -4.43 -4.80
C ASN A 122 -12.88 -4.26 -3.28
N VAL A 123 -13.40 -5.26 -2.56
CA VAL A 123 -13.12 -5.45 -1.13
C VAL A 123 -12.17 -6.65 -0.99
N GLY A 124 -10.96 -6.37 -0.51
CA GLY A 124 -9.92 -7.40 -0.42
C GLY A 124 -9.30 -7.72 -1.79
N LYS A 125 -8.80 -8.95 -1.95
CA LYS A 125 -8.09 -9.35 -3.16
C LYS A 125 -9.06 -9.57 -4.32
N GLN A 126 -8.85 -8.85 -5.43
CA GLN A 126 -9.56 -9.11 -6.69
C GLN A 126 -9.08 -10.43 -7.31
N LEU A 127 -10.01 -11.33 -7.62
CA LEU A 127 -9.78 -12.63 -8.25
C LEU A 127 -10.76 -12.83 -9.40
N VAL A 128 -10.33 -13.58 -10.42
CA VAL A 128 -11.21 -14.08 -11.48
C VAL A 128 -11.22 -15.61 -11.46
N LYS A 129 -12.41 -16.20 -11.33
CA LYS A 129 -12.62 -17.64 -11.33
C LYS A 129 -12.98 -18.09 -12.75
N ILE A 130 -12.13 -18.91 -13.36
CA ILE A 130 -12.24 -19.30 -14.78
C ILE A 130 -13.08 -20.58 -14.97
N SER A 131 -13.32 -21.36 -13.91
CA SER A 131 -14.05 -22.64 -13.92
C SER A 131 -14.80 -22.88 -12.63
#